data_AF-A0A7S3IYM4-F1
#
_entry.id   AF-A0A7S3IYM4-F1
#
_cell.length_a   1.000
_cell.length_b   1.000
_cell.length_c   1.000
_cell.angle_alpha   90.00
_cell.angle_beta   90.00
_cell.angle_gamma   90.00
#
_symmetry.space_group_name_H-M   'P 1'
#
loop_
_entity.id
_entity.type
_entity.pdbx_description
1 polymer ?
#
loop_
_entity_poly.entity_id
_entity_poly.type
_entity_poly.pdbx_seq_one_letter_code
_entity_poly.pdbx_strand_id
1 'polypeptide(L)'
;MVNVMATDIDTGVLYQFTEKNLPYDDFYQAVMASTAYPVAFPFYRWNNHTFVDGIVEFGPDLPTAIQRCREKVDDDSKITIDTMITYPGGIDEIEEPSQNALENFLRKRAIKEYENGLDQ
;
A
#
# COMPACT_ATOMS: atom_id res chain seq x y z
N MET A 1 3.69 12.34 12.96
CA MET A 1 2.23 12.48 12.82
C MET A 1 1.77 11.27 12.08
N VAL A 2 0.95 10.43 12.70
CA VAL A 2 0.63 9.09 12.26
C VAL A 2 -0.82 9.06 11.81
N ASN A 3 -1.03 8.55 10.60
CA ASN A 3 -2.32 8.29 10.00
C ASN A 3 -2.31 6.83 9.54
N VAL A 4 -3.24 6.03 10.04
CA VAL A 4 -3.40 4.61 9.70
C VAL A 4 -4.84 4.39 9.32
N MET A 5 -5.09 3.65 8.24
CA MET A 5 -6.45 3.40 7.75
C MET A 5 -6.74 1.92 7.63
N ALA A 6 -7.95 1.52 8.00
CA ALA A 6 -8.45 0.16 7.79
C ALA A 6 -9.91 0.23 7.37
N THR A 7 -10.35 -0.71 6.54
CA THR A 7 -11.74 -0.78 6.06
C THR A 7 -12.49 -1.81 6.85
N ASP A 8 -13.63 -1.44 7.44
CA ASP A 8 -14.55 -2.39 8.05
C ASP A 8 -15.33 -3.10 6.93
N ILE A 9 -15.10 -4.40 6.74
CA ILE A 9 -15.71 -5.16 5.64
C ILE A 9 -17.21 -5.37 5.84
N ASP A 10 -17.69 -5.32 7.08
CA ASP A 10 -19.11 -5.53 7.38
C ASP A 10 -19.94 -4.32 6.93
N THR A 11 -19.34 -3.12 6.95
CA THR A 11 -20.02 -1.84 6.63
C THR A 11 -19.51 -1.15 5.37
N GLY A 12 -18.32 -1.52 4.89
CA GLY A 12 -17.60 -0.83 3.81
C GLY A 12 -17.00 0.51 4.23
N VAL A 13 -17.01 0.86 5.52
CA VAL A 13 -16.52 2.16 5.99
C VAL A 13 -15.01 2.14 6.19
N LEU A 14 -14.33 3.15 5.64
CA LEU A 14 -12.93 3.41 5.91
C LEU A 14 -12.76 4.13 7.25
N TYR A 15 -12.08 3.49 8.19
CA TYR A 15 -11.75 4.06 9.49
C TYR A 15 -10.36 4.66 9.46
N GLN A 16 -10.26 5.89 9.95
CA GLN A 16 -9.01 6.61 10.07
C GLN A 16 -8.57 6.68 11.54
N PHE A 17 -7.38 6.16 11.84
CA PHE A 17 -6.78 6.16 13.17
C PHE A 17 -5.61 7.13 13.23
N THR A 18 -5.65 7.99 14.25
CA THR A 18 -4.68 9.07 14.49
C THR A 18 -4.48 9.29 16.00
N GLU A 19 -3.49 10.09 16.38
CA GLU A 19 -3.21 10.37 17.79
C GLU A 19 -4.32 11.18 18.49
N LYS A 20 -5.31 11.68 17.72
CA LYS A 20 -6.48 12.41 18.24
C LYS A 20 -7.62 11.49 18.68
N ASN A 21 -7.72 10.29 18.07
CA ASN A 21 -8.87 9.40 18.27
C ASN A 21 -8.49 7.99 18.73
N LEU A 22 -7.19 7.67 18.81
CA LEU A 22 -6.69 6.40 19.34
C LEU A 22 -5.53 6.63 20.32
N PRO A 23 -5.54 6.02 21.53
CA PRO A 23 -4.40 6.02 22.43
C PRO A 23 -3.18 5.36 21.78
N TYR A 24 -1.98 5.85 22.14
CA TYR A 24 -0.73 5.33 21.58
C TYR A 24 -0.56 3.82 21.80
N ASP A 25 -0.95 3.32 22.96
CA ASP A 25 -0.82 1.90 23.30
C ASP A 25 -1.69 0.99 22.44
N ASP A 26 -2.73 1.54 21.78
CA ASP A 26 -3.64 0.79 20.91
C ASP A 26 -3.28 0.92 19.43
N PHE A 27 -2.27 1.73 19.06
CA PHE A 27 -1.92 1.95 17.64
C PHE A 27 -1.48 0.68 16.91
N TYR A 28 -0.90 -0.29 17.63
CA TYR A 28 -0.54 -1.57 17.01
C TYR A 28 -1.79 -2.29 16.47
N GLN A 29 -2.96 -2.16 17.12
CA GLN A 29 -4.21 -2.74 16.64
C GLN A 29 -4.63 -2.10 15.31
N ALA A 30 -4.52 -0.78 15.19
CA ALA A 30 -4.79 -0.07 13.94
C ALA A 30 -3.84 -0.50 12.82
N VAL A 31 -2.55 -0.70 13.11
CA VAL A 31 -1.58 -1.20 12.13
C VAL A 31 -1.89 -2.65 11.71
N MET A 32 -2.26 -3.52 12.66
CA MET A 32 -2.67 -4.89 12.35
C MET A 32 -3.93 -4.92 11.47
N ALA A 33 -4.90 -4.06 11.75
CA ALA A 33 -6.10 -3.89 10.91
C ALA A 33 -5.74 -3.38 9.50
N SER A 34 -4.88 -2.37 9.42
CA SER A 34 -4.46 -1.71 8.17
C SER A 34 -3.63 -2.59 7.25
N THR A 35 -2.97 -3.63 7.78
CA THR A 35 -2.13 -4.55 7.01
C THR A 35 -2.79 -5.91 6.75
N ALA A 36 -4.06 -6.07 7.14
CA ALA A 36 -4.84 -7.29 6.91
C ALA A 36 -5.32 -7.37 5.44
N TYR A 37 -4.36 -7.43 4.50
CA TYR A 37 -4.64 -7.48 3.08
C TYR A 37 -5.41 -8.76 2.73
N PRO A 38 -6.61 -8.64 2.11
CA PRO A 38 -7.37 -9.81 1.68
C PRO A 38 -6.50 -10.73 0.81
N VAL A 39 -6.75 -12.04 0.87
CA VAL A 39 -5.95 -13.10 0.20
C VAL A 39 -4.63 -13.43 0.89
N ALA A 40 -3.89 -12.44 1.41
CA ALA A 40 -2.61 -12.70 2.08
C ALA A 40 -2.75 -12.96 3.59
N PHE A 41 -3.67 -12.24 4.24
CA PHE A 41 -3.84 -12.28 5.69
C PHE A 41 -5.32 -12.48 6.08
N PRO A 42 -5.59 -13.09 7.25
CA PRO A 42 -6.94 -13.19 7.76
C PRO A 42 -7.50 -11.81 8.14
N PHE A 43 -8.83 -11.68 8.12
CA PHE A 43 -9.52 -10.49 8.61
C PHE A 43 -9.19 -10.23 10.08
N TYR A 44 -9.04 -8.95 10.44
CA TYR A 44 -8.70 -8.55 11.78
C TYR A 44 -9.92 -8.09 12.57
N ARG A 45 -10.29 -8.82 13.63
CA ARG A 45 -11.45 -8.47 14.46
C ARG A 45 -11.03 -7.63 15.65
N TRP A 46 -11.57 -6.43 15.75
CA TRP A 46 -11.25 -5.50 16.83
C TRP A 46 -12.43 -4.58 17.12
N ASN A 47 -12.75 -4.36 18.39
CA ASN A 47 -13.82 -3.46 18.84
C ASN A 47 -15.17 -3.67 18.14
N ASN A 48 -15.57 -4.92 17.92
CA ASN A 48 -16.81 -5.29 17.22
C ASN A 48 -16.87 -4.89 15.73
N HIS A 49 -15.71 -4.67 15.12
CA HIS A 49 -15.54 -4.48 13.68
C HIS A 49 -14.72 -5.62 13.09
N THR A 50 -14.91 -5.89 11.80
CA THR A 50 -14.11 -6.84 11.03
C THR A 50 -13.32 -6.06 9.99
N PHE A 51 -12.04 -5.82 10.27
CA PHE A 51 -11.19 -5.00 9.42
C PHE A 51 -10.43 -5.81 8.36
N VAL A 52 -10.24 -5.15 7.22
CA VAL A 52 -9.27 -5.46 6.18
C VAL A 52 -8.39 -4.24 5.92
N ASP A 53 -7.32 -4.46 5.16
CA ASP A 53 -6.41 -3.39 4.70
C ASP A 53 -7.20 -2.22 4.08
N GLY A 54 -6.81 -0.99 4.45
CA GLY A 54 -7.46 0.24 3.98
C GLY A 54 -7.36 0.45 2.47
N ILE A 55 -6.33 -0.12 1.81
CA ILE A 55 -6.15 -0.01 0.34
C ILE A 55 -7.27 -0.66 -0.46
N VAL A 56 -8.06 -1.53 0.18
CA VAL A 56 -9.23 -2.16 -0.43
C VAL A 56 -10.26 -1.11 -0.84
N GLU A 57 -10.42 -0.04 -0.05
CA GLU A 57 -11.37 1.05 -0.33
C GLU A 57 -10.65 2.29 -0.88
N PHE A 58 -9.51 2.65 -0.30
CA PHE A 58 -8.81 3.87 -0.65
C PHE A 58 -7.31 3.65 -0.66
N GLY A 59 -6.66 3.98 -1.78
CA GLY A 59 -5.22 3.88 -1.96
C GLY A 59 -4.42 4.81 -1.02
N PRO A 60 -3.16 5.11 -1.34
CA PRO A 60 -2.32 5.94 -0.47
C PRO A 60 -2.98 7.30 -0.18
N ASP A 61 -3.31 7.55 1.09
CA ASP A 61 -4.03 8.75 1.54
C ASP A 61 -3.11 9.95 1.73
N LEU A 62 -2.54 10.39 0.60
CA LEU A 62 -1.75 11.62 0.52
C LEU A 62 -2.55 12.87 0.90
N PRO A 63 -3.83 13.05 0.47
CA PRO A 63 -4.58 14.26 0.80
C PRO A 63 -4.72 14.47 2.31
N THR A 64 -5.06 13.43 3.07
CA THR A 64 -5.18 13.61 4.52
C THR A 64 -3.82 13.73 5.19
N ALA A 65 -2.78 13.05 4.69
CA ALA A 65 -1.42 13.26 5.17
C ALA A 65 -0.96 14.72 5.01
N ILE A 66 -1.21 15.34 3.86
CA ILE A 66 -0.95 16.77 3.62
C ILE A 66 -1.76 17.64 4.57
N GLN A 67 -3.06 17.37 4.68
CA GLN A 67 -3.94 18.14 5.55
C GLN A 67 -3.46 18.09 7.01
N ARG A 68 -2.97 16.94 7.46
CA ARG A 68 -2.35 16.75 8.77
C ARG A 68 -1.07 17.56 8.93
N CYS A 69 -0.21 17.59 7.93
CA CYS A 69 0.98 18.44 7.94
C CYS A 69 0.63 19.94 8.06
N ARG A 70 -0.40 20.42 7.36
CA ARG A 70 -0.91 21.80 7.46
C ARG A 70 -1.42 22.19 8.86
N GLU A 71 -1.71 21.22 9.74
CA GLU A 71 -2.02 21.52 11.14
C GLU A 71 -0.79 21.98 11.94
N LYS A 72 0.42 21.78 11.40
CA LYS A 72 1.69 22.11 12.07
C LYS A 72 2.50 23.19 11.36
N VAL A 73 2.24 23.41 10.08
CA VAL A 73 2.95 24.42 9.28
C VAL A 73 1.97 25.44 8.72
N ASP A 74 2.47 26.65 8.55
CA ASP A 74 1.80 27.82 7.99
C ASP A 74 1.83 27.89 6.46
N ASP A 75 2.74 27.14 5.83
CA ASP A 75 2.95 27.17 4.38
C ASP A 75 3.31 25.78 3.83
N ASP A 76 2.74 25.43 2.67
CA ASP A 76 2.90 24.12 2.03
C ASP A 76 4.33 23.85 1.53
N SER A 77 5.17 24.88 1.32
CA SER A 77 6.58 24.70 0.94
C SER A 77 7.40 23.98 2.02
N LYS A 78 6.87 23.89 3.25
CA LYS A 78 7.47 23.16 4.37
C LYS A 78 7.05 21.69 4.42
N ILE A 79 6.18 21.24 3.50
CA ILE A 79 5.72 19.86 3.41
C ILE A 79 6.51 19.15 2.31
N THR A 80 7.22 18.08 2.68
CA THR A 80 7.88 17.16 1.75
C THR A 80 7.16 15.83 1.77
N ILE A 81 6.90 15.27 0.59
CA ILE A 81 6.28 13.95 0.42
C ILE A 81 7.25 13.09 -0.39
N ASP A 82 7.84 12.11 0.27
CA ASP A 82 8.61 11.06 -0.38
C ASP A 82 7.68 9.87 -0.62
N THR A 83 7.54 9.46 -1.88
CA THR A 83 6.72 8.30 -2.27
C THR A 83 7.59 7.27 -2.96
N MET A 84 7.54 6.03 -2.48
CA MET A 84 8.13 4.88 -3.15
C MET A 84 7.01 3.96 -3.60
N ILE A 85 6.88 3.78 -4.92
CA ILE A 85 5.90 2.87 -5.49
C ILE A 85 6.63 1.59 -5.85
N THR A 86 6.34 0.51 -5.13
CA THR A 86 6.87 -0.81 -5.44
C THR A 86 5.84 -1.57 -6.27
N TYR A 87 6.15 -1.81 -7.54
CA TYR A 87 5.36 -2.69 -8.38
C TYR A 87 5.98 -4.09 -8.37
N PRO A 88 5.22 -5.17 -8.13
CA PRO A 88 5.71 -6.51 -8.45
C PRO A 88 5.70 -6.63 -9.97
N GLY A 89 6.78 -6.15 -10.61
CA GLY A 89 7.09 -6.61 -11.95
C GLY A 89 7.21 -8.13 -11.86
N GLY A 90 6.30 -8.84 -12.51
CA GLY A 90 6.42 -10.27 -12.71
C GLY A 90 6.83 -10.48 -14.16
N ILE A 91 7.87 -11.26 -14.37
CA ILE A 91 8.07 -11.88 -15.67
C ILE A 91 7.58 -13.32 -15.53
N ASP A 92 6.62 -13.72 -16.38
CA ASP A 92 6.11 -15.08 -16.38
C ASP A 92 7.25 -16.08 -16.51
N GLU A 93 7.30 -17.07 -15.63
CA GLU A 93 8.23 -18.18 -15.78
C GLU A 93 7.79 -19.02 -16.98
N ILE A 94 8.70 -19.26 -17.93
CA ILE A 94 8.46 -20.13 -19.09
C ILE A 94 9.34 -21.36 -18.93
N GLU A 95 8.71 -22.54 -18.84
CA GLU A 95 9.38 -23.82 -18.64
C GLU A 95 10.31 -24.17 -19.82
N GLU A 96 9.94 -23.79 -21.05
CA GLU A 96 10.76 -24.03 -22.24
C GLU A 96 10.86 -22.78 -23.14
N PRO A 97 12.07 -22.44 -23.65
CA PRO A 97 12.24 -21.39 -24.65
C PRO A 97 11.50 -21.73 -25.94
N SER A 98 10.96 -20.70 -26.61
CA SER A 98 10.34 -20.89 -27.92
C SER A 98 11.37 -21.36 -28.95
N GLN A 99 10.94 -22.13 -29.96
CA GLN A 99 11.77 -22.40 -31.14
C GLN A 99 11.75 -21.21 -32.13
N ASN A 100 10.99 -20.15 -31.84
CA ASN A 100 10.92 -18.94 -32.62
C ASN A 100 11.98 -17.91 -32.16
N ALA A 101 12.85 -17.49 -33.09
CA ALA A 101 13.93 -16.55 -32.81
C ALA A 101 13.43 -15.15 -32.37
N LEU A 102 12.30 -14.68 -32.92
CA LEU A 102 11.72 -13.39 -32.57
C LEU A 102 11.14 -13.42 -31.15
N GLU A 103 10.45 -14.51 -30.78
CA GLU A 103 9.91 -14.70 -29.43
C GLU A 103 11.02 -14.74 -28.38
N ASN A 104 12.10 -15.47 -28.64
CA ASN A 104 13.27 -15.50 -27.76
C ASN A 104 13.96 -14.13 -27.63
N PHE A 105 14.03 -13.36 -28.72
CA PHE A 105 14.58 -12.01 -28.69
C PHE A 105 13.73 -11.05 -27.85
N LEU A 106 12.40 -11.06 -28.04
CA LEU A 106 11.47 -10.24 -27.27
C LEU A 106 11.48 -10.63 -25.80
N ARG A 107 11.57 -11.93 -25.49
CA ARG A 107 11.70 -12.42 -24.13
C ARG A 107 12.97 -11.93 -23.43
N LYS A 108 14.12 -12.00 -24.12
CA LYS A 108 15.39 -11.46 -23.60
C LYS A 108 15.28 -9.96 -23.30
N ARG A 109 14.58 -9.21 -24.16
CA ARG A 109 14.35 -7.77 -23.93
C ARG A 109 13.50 -7.54 -22.68
N ALA A 110 12.41 -8.29 -22.52
CA ALA A 110 11.56 -8.21 -21.33
C ALA A 110 12.34 -8.50 -20.04
N ILE A 111 13.13 -9.58 -20.00
CA ILE A 111 14.00 -9.92 -18.86
C ILE A 111 14.96 -8.77 -18.53
N LYS A 112 15.62 -8.21 -19.55
CA LYS A 112 16.54 -7.10 -19.34
C LYS A 112 15.84 -5.84 -18.84
N GLU A 113 14.63 -5.55 -19.32
CA GLU A 113 13.83 -4.40 -18.86
C GLU A 113 13.39 -4.57 -17.41
N TYR A 114 13.00 -5.79 -17.01
CA TYR A 114 12.64 -6.11 -15.63
C TYR A 114 13.81 -5.97 -14.65
N GLU A 115 14.97 -6.56 -14.96
CA GLU A 115 16.16 -6.47 -14.12
C GLU A 115 16.63 -5.02 -13.93
N ASN A 116 16.57 -4.19 -14.98
CA ASN A 116 16.95 -2.77 -14.89
C ASN A 116 15.85 -1.88 -14.27
N GLY A 117 14.63 -2.38 -14.11
CA GLY A 117 13.51 -1.65 -13.48
C GLY A 117 13.59 -1.63 -11.95
N LEU A 118 14.46 -2.45 -11.35
CA LEU A 118 14.70 -2.52 -9.90
C LEU A 118 15.80 -1.55 -9.41
N ASP A 119 16.48 -0.85 -10.34
CA ASP A 119 17.57 0.12 -10.07
C ASP A 119 17.11 1.60 -10.13
N GLN A 120 15.81 1.89 -9.98
CA GLN A 120 15.26 3.27 -9.99
C GLN A 120 14.80 3.74 -8.61
#